data_AF-A0A8T1S2X4-F1
#
_entry.id   AF-A0A8T1S2X4-F1
#
_cell.length_a   1.000
_cell.length_b   1.000
_cell.length_c   1.000
_cell.angle_alpha   90.00
_cell.angle_beta   90.00
_cell.angle_gamma   90.00
#
_symmetry.space_group_name_H-M   'P 1'
#
loop_
_entity.id
_entity.type
_entity.pdbx_description
1 polymer ?
#
loop_
_entity_poly.entity_id
_entity_poly.type
_entity_poly.pdbx_seq_one_letter_code
_entity_poly.pdbx_strand_id
1 'polypeptide(L)'
;RKKVREPEVIETAVLVKEPPILVCPPPRSRKYLPPEDLQSRLEAHVREIFGPSLSEDWQKASLKESKLKFRLLAQLAAELGHVVPNSRLHQMCTAGDVLAFYSTQVKDASKFDELCTAELPSNLKIMWEH
;
A
#
# COMPACT_ATOMS: atom_id res chain seq x y z
N ARG A 1 -38.25 40.39 -50.73
CA ARG A 1 -36.87 40.18 -51.17
C ARG A 1 -36.05 39.77 -49.95
N LYS A 2 -35.58 38.52 -49.89
CA LYS A 2 -34.69 38.00 -48.84
C LYS A 2 -33.34 38.73 -48.94
N LYS A 3 -32.84 39.28 -47.84
CA LYS A 3 -31.43 39.69 -47.75
C LYS A 3 -30.80 38.86 -46.63
N VAL A 4 -29.93 37.96 -47.07
CA VAL A 4 -29.18 36.97 -46.31
C VAL A 4 -28.26 37.71 -45.33
N ARG A 5 -28.31 37.35 -44.04
CA ARG A 5 -27.29 37.75 -43.06
C ARG A 5 -26.11 36.80 -43.21
N GLU A 6 -24.93 37.36 -43.36
CA GLU A 6 -23.65 36.64 -43.38
C GLU A 6 -23.43 35.92 -42.04
N PRO A 7 -22.81 34.73 -42.05
CA PRO A 7 -22.46 34.04 -40.81
C PRO A 7 -21.18 34.64 -40.23
N GLU A 8 -21.29 35.26 -39.05
CA GLU A 8 -20.14 35.59 -38.22
C GLU A 8 -19.49 34.29 -37.74
N VAL A 9 -18.25 34.06 -38.18
CA VAL A 9 -17.41 32.94 -37.76
C VAL A 9 -16.99 33.22 -36.32
N ILE A 10 -17.64 32.54 -35.38
CA ILE A 10 -17.18 32.50 -33.99
C ILE A 10 -16.02 31.51 -33.95
N GLU A 11 -14.80 32.05 -34.00
CA GLU A 11 -13.60 31.30 -33.63
C GLU A 11 -13.77 30.84 -32.18
N THR A 12 -14.15 29.57 -32.03
CA THR A 12 -14.11 28.90 -30.75
C THR A 12 -12.64 28.68 -30.43
N ALA A 13 -12.06 29.61 -29.65
CA ALA A 13 -10.77 29.42 -29.02
C ALA A 13 -10.83 28.14 -28.18
N VAL A 14 -10.32 27.05 -28.74
CA VAL A 14 -10.10 25.80 -28.03
C VAL A 14 -9.05 26.11 -26.96
N LEU A 15 -9.51 26.27 -25.71
CA LEU A 15 -8.64 26.29 -24.54
C LEU A 15 -7.92 24.94 -24.50
N VAL A 16 -6.72 24.90 -25.07
CA VAL A 16 -5.78 23.80 -24.90
C VAL A 16 -5.40 23.81 -23.43
N LYS A 17 -6.10 22.99 -22.64
CA LYS A 17 -5.69 22.70 -21.27
C LYS A 17 -4.29 22.08 -21.38
N GLU A 18 -3.30 22.78 -20.84
CA GLU A 18 -1.94 22.26 -20.74
C GLU A 18 -2.00 20.86 -20.11
N PRO A 19 -1.23 19.89 -20.65
CA PRO A 19 -1.24 18.54 -20.10
C PRO A 19 -0.88 18.61 -18.60
N PRO A 20 -1.58 17.86 -17.74
CA PRO A 20 -1.33 17.91 -16.31
C PRO A 20 0.13 17.57 -16.02
N ILE A 21 0.84 18.50 -15.38
CA ILE A 21 2.23 18.31 -14.97
C ILE A 21 2.25 17.26 -13.86
N LEU A 22 2.73 16.06 -14.16
CA LEU A 22 2.91 14.99 -13.19
C LEU A 22 4.19 15.25 -12.39
N VAL A 23 4.02 15.70 -11.15
CA VAL A 23 5.13 15.89 -10.20
C VAL A 23 5.39 14.57 -9.46
N CYS A 24 6.66 14.23 -9.25
CA CYS A 24 7.04 13.06 -8.48
C CYS A 24 6.56 13.20 -7.02
N PRO A 25 5.77 12.24 -6.49
CA PRO A 25 5.36 12.28 -5.09
C PRO A 25 6.57 12.06 -4.16
N PRO A 26 6.49 12.51 -2.90
CA PRO A 26 7.54 12.23 -1.92
C PRO A 26 7.69 10.72 -1.68
N PRO A 27 8.91 10.24 -1.38
CA PRO A 27 9.11 8.83 -1.05
C PRO A 27 8.42 8.48 0.26
N ARG A 28 7.82 7.28 0.31
CA ARG A 28 7.22 6.73 1.52
C ARG A 28 8.27 6.05 2.40
N SER A 29 8.12 6.20 3.72
CA SER A 29 8.86 5.40 4.71
C SER A 29 8.48 3.92 4.58
N ARG A 30 9.43 3.04 4.93
CA ARG A 30 9.20 1.58 4.96
C ARG A 30 8.89 1.07 6.37
N LYS A 31 8.84 1.95 7.38
CA LYS A 31 8.40 1.59 8.73
C LYS A 31 6.99 1.01 8.65
N TYR A 32 6.78 -0.09 9.35
CA TYR A 32 5.47 -0.71 9.48
C TYR A 32 5.26 -1.12 10.92
N LEU A 33 4.13 -0.68 11.49
CA LEU A 33 3.66 -1.08 12.80
C LEU A 33 2.32 -1.78 12.63
N PRO A 34 2.18 -3.03 13.12
CA PRO A 34 0.93 -3.75 13.01
C PRO A 34 -0.16 -3.02 13.83
N PRO A 35 -1.34 -2.75 13.24
CA PRO A 35 -2.45 -2.18 13.99
C PRO A 35 -3.05 -3.23 14.94
N GLU A 36 -3.61 -2.79 16.06
CA GLU A 36 -4.19 -3.69 17.09
C GLU A 36 -5.38 -4.50 16.53
N ASP A 37 -6.13 -3.90 15.61
CA ASP A 37 -7.29 -4.49 14.96
C ASP A 37 -6.96 -5.24 13.65
N LEU A 38 -5.69 -5.60 13.45
CA LEU A 38 -5.21 -6.31 12.26
C LEU A 38 -6.01 -7.59 11.96
N GLN A 39 -6.27 -8.41 12.98
CA GLN A 39 -7.00 -9.67 12.81
C GLN A 39 -8.42 -9.42 12.30
N SER A 40 -9.15 -8.50 12.93
CA SER A 40 -10.53 -8.16 12.57
C SER A 40 -10.62 -7.59 11.16
N ARG A 41 -9.69 -6.72 10.76
CA ARG A 41 -9.62 -6.16 9.41
C ARG A 41 -9.36 -7.24 8.36
N LEU A 42 -8.40 -8.12 8.64
CA LEU A 42 -8.03 -9.17 7.70
C LEU A 42 -9.17 -10.19 7.55
N GLU A 43 -9.85 -10.54 8.64
CA GLU A 43 -11.06 -11.37 8.61
C GLU A 43 -12.16 -10.74 7.75
N ALA A 44 -12.41 -9.44 7.90
CA ALA A 44 -13.40 -8.72 7.10
C ALA A 44 -13.08 -8.79 5.59
N HIS A 45 -11.83 -8.50 5.21
CA HIS A 45 -11.38 -8.58 3.81
C HIS A 45 -11.46 -10.00 3.24
N VAL A 46 -11.05 -11.00 4.02
CA VAL A 46 -11.13 -12.40 3.59
C VAL A 46 -12.60 -12.80 3.38
N ARG A 47 -13.50 -12.45 4.29
CA ARG A 47 -14.93 -12.75 4.13
C ARG A 47 -15.56 -12.01 2.95
N GLU A 48 -15.16 -10.77 2.68
CA GLU A 48 -15.64 -10.00 1.53
C GLU A 48 -15.24 -10.67 0.20
N ILE A 49 -13.97 -11.09 0.08
CA ILE A 49 -13.41 -11.58 -1.19
C ILE A 49 -13.80 -13.03 -1.47
N PHE A 50 -13.75 -13.89 -0.45
CA PHE A 50 -14.01 -15.33 -0.58
C PHE A 50 -15.48 -15.69 -0.34
N GLY A 51 -16.26 -14.77 0.23
CA GLY A 51 -17.70 -14.90 0.39
C GLY A 51 -18.14 -15.85 1.52
N PRO A 52 -19.45 -16.15 1.61
CA PRO A 52 -20.06 -16.91 2.72
C PRO A 52 -19.71 -18.40 2.73
N SER A 53 -18.98 -18.89 1.72
CA SER A 53 -18.52 -20.28 1.64
C SER A 53 -17.33 -20.58 2.56
N LEU A 54 -16.80 -19.55 3.23
CA LEU A 54 -15.66 -19.68 4.11
C LEU A 54 -16.02 -20.44 5.40
N SER A 55 -15.13 -21.33 5.84
CA SER A 55 -15.24 -21.98 7.15
C SER A 55 -15.05 -20.96 8.29
N GLU A 56 -15.49 -21.31 9.51
CA GLU A 56 -15.25 -20.50 10.72
C GLU A 56 -13.76 -20.21 10.92
N ASP A 57 -12.90 -21.19 10.60
CA ASP A 57 -11.44 -21.08 10.61
C ASP A 57 -10.93 -20.30 9.38
N TRP A 58 -11.25 -19.02 9.31
CA TRP A 58 -10.94 -18.16 8.16
C TRP A 58 -9.44 -18.10 7.84
N GLN A 59 -8.57 -18.26 8.84
CA GLN A 59 -7.11 -18.27 8.66
C GLN A 59 -6.62 -19.43 7.77
N LYS A 60 -7.36 -20.55 7.73
CA LYS A 60 -7.04 -21.71 6.89
C LYS A 60 -7.48 -21.54 5.43
N ALA A 61 -8.14 -20.42 5.10
CA ALA A 61 -8.58 -20.14 3.73
C ALA A 61 -7.38 -20.15 2.77
N SER A 62 -7.51 -20.94 1.69
CA SER A 62 -6.43 -21.17 0.74
C SER A 62 -6.37 -20.06 -0.31
N LEU A 63 -5.19 -19.46 -0.49
CA LEU A 63 -4.90 -18.41 -1.47
C LEU A 63 -4.38 -18.98 -2.81
N LYS A 64 -4.87 -20.16 -3.23
CA LYS A 64 -4.44 -20.80 -4.49
C LYS A 64 -4.89 -20.05 -5.74
N GLU A 65 -6.06 -19.43 -5.69
CA GLU A 65 -6.58 -18.66 -6.81
C GLU A 65 -5.84 -17.31 -6.90
N SER A 66 -5.12 -17.11 -8.01
CA SER A 66 -4.29 -15.92 -8.22
C SER A 66 -5.07 -14.60 -8.19
N LYS A 67 -6.31 -14.60 -8.70
CA LYS A 67 -7.19 -13.42 -8.71
C LYS A 67 -7.60 -12.99 -7.30
N LEU A 68 -8.06 -13.93 -6.47
CA LEU A 68 -8.46 -13.66 -5.09
C LEU A 68 -7.25 -13.25 -4.24
N LYS A 69 -6.13 -13.95 -4.41
CA LYS A 69 -4.86 -13.61 -3.76
C LYS A 69 -4.40 -12.19 -4.11
N PHE A 70 -4.44 -11.83 -5.39
CA PHE A 70 -4.08 -10.48 -5.84
C PHE A 70 -4.99 -9.43 -5.21
N ARG A 71 -6.31 -9.64 -5.24
CA ARG A 71 -7.29 -8.69 -4.66
C ARG A 71 -7.03 -8.48 -3.17
N LEU A 72 -6.86 -9.55 -2.41
CA LEU A 72 -6.61 -9.50 -0.96
C LEU A 72 -5.32 -8.72 -0.66
N LEU A 73 -4.21 -9.12 -1.30
CA LEU A 73 -2.91 -8.48 -1.05
C LEU A 73 -2.88 -7.02 -1.52
N ALA A 74 -3.59 -6.68 -2.60
CA ALA A 74 -3.68 -5.31 -3.09
C ALA A 74 -4.50 -4.42 -2.14
N GLN A 75 -5.63 -4.90 -1.62
CA GLN A 75 -6.44 -4.17 -0.64
C GLN A 75 -5.66 -3.95 0.65
N LEU A 76 -5.02 -5.00 1.19
CA LEU A 76 -4.18 -4.86 2.40
C LEU A 76 -2.99 -3.93 2.18
N ALA A 77 -2.35 -3.97 1.00
CA ALA A 77 -1.25 -3.06 0.68
C ALA A 77 -1.68 -1.59 0.59
N ALA A 78 -2.88 -1.33 0.06
CA ALA A 78 -3.44 0.01 -0.02
C ALA A 78 -3.84 0.54 1.36
N GLU A 79 -4.45 -0.30 2.20
CA GLU A 79 -4.91 0.08 3.54
C GLU A 79 -3.75 0.23 4.55
N LEU A 80 -2.85 -0.75 4.60
CA LEU A 80 -1.76 -0.79 5.58
C LEU A 80 -0.51 -0.05 5.11
N GLY A 81 -0.45 0.36 3.84
CA GLY A 81 0.73 0.96 3.23
C GLY A 81 1.95 0.04 3.13
N HIS A 82 1.79 -1.25 3.47
CA HIS A 82 2.86 -2.24 3.52
C HIS A 82 2.62 -3.37 2.51
N VAL A 83 3.56 -3.52 1.58
CA VAL A 83 3.44 -4.44 0.43
C VAL A 83 4.25 -5.71 0.69
N VAL A 84 3.68 -6.87 0.36
CA VAL A 84 4.39 -8.15 0.39
C VAL A 84 5.47 -8.19 -0.71
N PRO A 85 6.74 -8.45 -0.37
CA PRO A 85 7.81 -8.59 -1.37
C PRO A 85 7.62 -9.80 -2.28
N ASN A 86 8.09 -9.72 -3.53
CA ASN A 86 7.99 -10.81 -4.52
C ASN A 86 8.61 -12.12 -4.03
N SER A 87 9.71 -12.05 -3.26
CA SER A 87 10.37 -13.21 -2.67
C SER A 87 9.50 -13.95 -1.64
N ARG A 88 8.53 -13.26 -1.02
CA ARG A 88 7.61 -13.84 -0.03
C ARG A 88 6.26 -14.22 -0.61
N LEU A 89 5.92 -13.79 -1.82
CA LEU A 89 4.61 -14.08 -2.43
C LEU A 89 4.31 -15.57 -2.54
N HIS A 90 5.30 -16.42 -2.84
CA HIS A 90 5.10 -17.87 -2.93
C HIS A 90 4.79 -18.52 -1.57
N GLN A 91 5.12 -17.86 -0.45
CA GLN A 91 4.88 -18.34 0.92
C GLN A 91 3.48 -17.96 1.42
N MET A 92 2.82 -16.99 0.77
CA MET A 92 1.45 -16.58 1.10
C MET A 92 0.45 -17.59 0.52
N CYS A 93 0.36 -18.76 1.14
CA CYS A 93 -0.50 -19.88 0.70
C CYS A 93 -1.87 -19.86 1.38
N THR A 94 -1.94 -19.33 2.59
CA THR A 94 -3.15 -19.24 3.41
C THR A 94 -3.35 -17.82 3.95
N ALA A 95 -4.57 -17.49 4.38
CA ALA A 95 -4.84 -16.23 5.07
C ALA A 95 -4.03 -16.09 6.38
N GLY A 96 -3.74 -17.21 7.06
CA GLY A 96 -2.88 -17.27 8.23
C GLY A 96 -1.43 -16.87 7.93
N ASP A 97 -0.88 -17.28 6.77
CA ASP A 97 0.47 -16.86 6.35
C ASP A 97 0.54 -15.34 6.16
N VAL A 98 -0.52 -14.76 5.60
CA VAL A 98 -0.64 -13.31 5.39
C VAL A 98 -0.76 -12.59 6.74
N LEU A 99 -1.59 -13.11 7.65
CA LEU A 99 -1.71 -12.55 9.01
C LEU A 99 -0.36 -12.60 9.74
N ALA A 100 0.37 -13.70 9.65
CA ALA A 100 1.69 -13.85 10.28
C ALA A 100 2.69 -12.83 9.71
N PHE A 101 2.67 -12.59 8.40
CA PHE A 101 3.50 -11.57 7.76
C PHE A 101 3.18 -10.16 8.29
N TYR A 102 1.91 -9.76 8.27
CA TYR A 102 1.49 -8.43 8.73
C TYR A 102 1.53 -8.27 10.25
N SER A 103 1.69 -9.34 11.02
CA SER A 103 1.91 -9.24 12.47
C SER A 103 3.36 -8.86 12.82
N THR A 104 4.29 -8.91 11.86
CA THR A 104 5.69 -8.55 12.09
C THR A 104 5.95 -7.07 11.82
N GLN A 105 6.47 -6.35 12.82
CA GLN A 105 6.86 -4.95 12.66
C GLN A 105 8.11 -4.80 11.78
N VAL A 106 8.22 -3.70 11.04
CA VAL A 106 9.38 -3.35 10.22
C VAL A 106 9.90 -1.98 10.62
N LYS A 107 11.20 -1.90 10.94
CA LYS A 107 11.93 -0.64 11.17
C LYS A 107 12.74 -0.31 9.93
N ASP A 108 12.76 0.95 9.52
CA ASP A 108 13.63 1.44 8.43
C ASP A 108 14.79 2.31 8.92
N ALA A 109 14.98 2.40 10.24
CA ALA A 109 16.08 3.11 10.87
C ALA A 109 17.42 2.47 10.49
N SER A 110 18.44 3.28 10.24
CA SER A 110 19.79 2.77 10.05
C SER A 110 20.34 2.20 11.35
N LYS A 111 21.40 1.39 11.27
CA LYS A 111 22.07 0.87 12.47
C LYS A 111 22.63 1.97 13.36
N PHE A 112 23.06 3.08 12.77
CA PHE A 112 23.50 4.24 13.53
C PHE A 112 22.33 4.90 14.27
N ASP A 113 21.19 5.11 13.59
CA ASP A 113 19.99 5.67 14.23
C ASP A 113 19.52 4.80 15.40
N GLU A 114 19.47 3.48 15.20
CA GLU A 114 19.10 2.52 16.26
C GLU A 114 20.03 2.66 17.48
N LEU A 115 21.35 2.77 17.27
CA LEU A 115 22.34 2.92 18.35
C LEU A 115 22.22 4.27 19.07
N CYS A 116 21.96 5.35 18.33
CA CYS A 116 21.77 6.68 18.91
C CYS A 116 20.51 6.77 19.77
N THR A 117 19.49 5.96 19.49
CA THR A 117 18.29 5.85 20.35
C THR A 117 18.46 4.93 21.55
N ALA A 118 19.52 4.11 21.57
CA ALA A 118 19.79 3.22 22.69
C ALA A 118 20.45 3.98 23.85
N GLU A 119 20.32 3.44 25.07
CA GLU A 119 21.01 3.98 26.24
C GLU A 119 22.51 3.67 26.14
N LEU A 120 23.27 4.63 25.60
CA LEU A 120 24.71 4.50 25.47
C LEU A 120 25.41 4.81 26.81
N PRO A 121 26.46 4.04 27.16
CA PRO A 121 27.31 4.38 28.30
C PRO A 121 27.90 5.79 28.18
N SER A 122 28.03 6.50 29.30
CA SER A 122 28.50 7.90 29.33
C SER A 122 29.92 8.10 28.78
N ASN A 123 30.72 7.05 28.74
CA ASN A 123 32.07 7.02 28.18
C ASN A 123 32.12 6.72 26.68
N LEU A 124 30.98 6.52 26.02
CA LEU A 124 30.90 6.14 24.60
C LEU A 124 30.28 7.27 23.78
N LYS A 125 31.06 7.82 22.86
CA LYS A 125 30.61 8.84 21.89
C LYS A 125 30.82 8.31 20.48
N ILE A 126 29.76 8.24 19.69
CA ILE A 126 29.80 7.81 18.29
C ILE A 126 29.51 9.03 17.42
N MET A 127 30.34 9.25 16.39
CA MET A 127 30.15 10.31 15.40
C MET A 127 29.96 9.67 14.02
N TRP A 128 29.06 10.22 13.21
CA TRP A 128 28.80 9.77 11.84
C TRP A 128 29.38 10.77 10.84
N GLU A 129 30.40 10.36 10.09
CA GLU A 129 31.03 11.15 9.02
C GLU A 129 30.71 10.49 7.67
N HIS A 130 29.69 11.00 6.97
CA HIS A 130 29.25 10.45 5.69
C HIS A 130 28.54 11.48 4.82
#